data_AF-C0EJP2-F1
#
_entry.id   AF-C0EJP2-F1
#
_cell.length_a   1.000
_cell.length_b   1.000
_cell.length_c   1.000
_cell.angle_alpha   90.00
_cell.angle_beta   90.00
_cell.angle_gamma   90.00
#
_symmetry.space_group_name_H-M   'P 1'
#
loop_
_entity.id
_entity.type
_entity.pdbx_description
1 polymer ?
#
loop_
_entity_poly.entity_id
_entity_poly.type
_entity_poly.pdbx_seq_one_letter_code
_entity_poly.pdbx_strand_id
1 'polypeptide(L)'
;MKKVLLPALLAASLSACTVGTPGVSVGLGVGTSIGRHVGLGTSINIPVGLDKTKTTKGTDSDGIRISEEQIVTYFDAHGTPSNSAVKGGFHRQLISKRNNEYVVQDFYSDNSQKRTDPYVLSRNQLMQFRATPSNGSLTTYAYNGTVMQQQVFQNGKLVNAKY
;
A
#
# COMPACT_ATOMS: atom_id res chain seq x y z
N MET A 1 1.53 -66.38 -8.04
CA MET A 1 0.21 -66.70 -7.41
C MET A 1 -0.02 -65.59 -6.38
N LYS A 2 -1.08 -64.78 -6.31
CA LYS A 2 -2.47 -64.86 -6.79
C LYS A 2 -2.95 -63.44 -7.16
N LYS A 3 -3.79 -63.34 -8.19
CA LYS A 3 -4.50 -62.14 -8.65
C LYS A 3 -5.79 -61.96 -7.84
N VAL A 4 -6.18 -60.73 -7.51
CA VAL A 4 -7.55 -60.35 -7.11
C VAL A 4 -7.79 -58.92 -7.64
N LEU A 5 -8.34 -58.71 -8.84
CA LEU A 5 -9.76 -58.67 -9.26
C LEU A 5 -10.58 -57.54 -8.60
N LEU A 6 -10.77 -56.46 -9.37
CA LEU A 6 -11.86 -55.48 -9.31
C LEU A 6 -13.18 -56.12 -9.80
N PRO A 7 -14.35 -55.59 -9.36
CA PRO A 7 -15.25 -54.86 -10.29
C PRO A 7 -15.92 -53.64 -9.61
N ALA A 8 -15.96 -52.44 -10.22
CA ALA A 8 -16.80 -51.96 -11.33
C ALA A 8 -18.13 -51.30 -10.88
N LEU A 9 -18.32 -50.01 -11.20
CA LEU A 9 -19.44 -49.39 -11.97
C LEU A 9 -19.60 -47.90 -11.60
N LEU A 10 -19.33 -47.00 -12.56
CA LEU A 10 -20.29 -46.21 -13.38
C LEU A 10 -20.79 -44.90 -12.74
N ALA A 11 -20.35 -43.77 -13.29
CA ALA A 11 -21.26 -42.74 -13.82
C ALA A 11 -20.47 -41.79 -14.72
N ALA A 12 -20.81 -41.79 -16.00
CA ALA A 12 -20.37 -40.80 -16.98
C ALA A 12 -21.29 -39.58 -16.89
N SER A 13 -20.72 -38.39 -16.77
CA SER A 13 -21.36 -37.15 -17.21
C SER A 13 -20.41 -36.39 -18.12
N LEU A 14 -20.72 -36.43 -19.42
CA LEU A 14 -20.22 -35.46 -20.37
C LEU A 14 -20.85 -34.11 -20.05
N SER A 15 -20.04 -33.06 -19.93
CA SER A 15 -20.53 -31.71 -20.18
C SER A 15 -19.42 -30.83 -20.77
N ALA A 16 -19.63 -30.54 -22.05
CA ALA A 16 -19.23 -29.39 -22.86
C ALA A 16 -17.85 -28.74 -22.66
N CYS A 17 -17.07 -28.79 -23.73
CA CYS A 17 -16.05 -27.79 -24.05
C CYS A 17 -16.74 -26.49 -24.49
N THR A 18 -16.39 -25.36 -23.90
CA THR A 18 -16.33 -24.08 -24.62
C THR A 18 -15.06 -23.32 -24.23
N VAL A 19 -14.22 -23.13 -25.23
CA VAL A 19 -13.12 -22.17 -25.24
C VAL A 19 -13.73 -20.76 -25.21
N GLY A 20 -13.37 -19.98 -24.20
CA GLY A 20 -13.76 -18.58 -24.04
C GLY A 20 -12.59 -17.82 -23.43
N THR A 21 -12.19 -16.76 -24.11
CA THR A 21 -11.13 -15.79 -23.83
C THR A 21 -11.00 -15.37 -22.35
N PRO A 22 -9.82 -14.92 -21.89
CA PRO A 22 -9.66 -14.32 -20.56
C PRO A 22 -10.46 -13.01 -20.49
N GLY A 23 -11.69 -13.12 -20.03
CA GLY A 23 -12.52 -11.99 -19.65
C GLY A 23 -12.02 -11.44 -18.33
N VAL A 24 -11.41 -10.25 -18.37
CA VAL A 24 -11.28 -9.42 -17.18
C VAL A 24 -12.69 -9.09 -16.70
N SER A 25 -13.11 -9.67 -15.58
CA SER A 25 -14.34 -9.31 -14.92
C SER A 25 -14.18 -7.93 -14.30
N VAL A 26 -14.66 -6.90 -14.99
CA VAL A 26 -14.87 -5.57 -14.41
C VAL A 26 -16.16 -5.65 -13.60
N GLY A 27 -16.05 -6.05 -12.34
CA GLY A 27 -17.15 -6.07 -11.39
C GLY A 27 -17.57 -4.64 -11.07
N LEU A 28 -18.53 -4.10 -11.82
CA LEU A 28 -19.22 -2.85 -11.47
C LEU A 28 -20.20 -3.16 -10.34
N GLY A 29 -19.69 -3.19 -9.11
CA GLY A 29 -20.51 -3.20 -7.91
C GLY A 29 -21.26 -1.87 -7.81
N VAL A 30 -22.55 -1.88 -8.14
CA VAL A 30 -23.48 -0.80 -7.80
C VAL A 30 -23.81 -0.90 -6.30
N GLY A 31 -22.82 -0.55 -5.48
CA GLY A 31 -23.00 -0.26 -4.06
C GLY A 31 -23.67 1.10 -3.93
N THR A 32 -24.93 1.09 -3.49
CA THR A 32 -25.63 2.30 -3.09
C THR A 32 -24.84 3.01 -1.98
N SER A 33 -24.67 4.33 -2.14
CA SER A 33 -24.18 5.33 -1.18
C SER A 33 -22.69 5.74 -1.24
N ILE A 34 -22.51 6.94 -1.84
CA ILE A 34 -21.55 8.01 -1.49
C ILE A 34 -20.05 7.75 -1.79
N GLY A 35 -19.62 8.23 -2.96
CA GLY A 35 -18.21 8.50 -3.28
C GLY A 35 -17.78 7.92 -4.62
N ARG A 36 -17.76 8.75 -5.68
CA ARG A 36 -17.27 8.36 -7.02
C ARG A 36 -15.74 8.17 -7.01
N HIS A 37 -15.28 6.98 -6.64
CA HIS A 37 -13.88 6.57 -6.80
C HIS A 37 -13.79 5.46 -7.86
N VAL A 38 -12.75 5.49 -8.70
CA VAL A 38 -12.51 4.45 -9.71
C VAL A 38 -11.39 3.54 -9.21
N GLY A 39 -11.76 2.39 -8.65
CA GLY A 39 -10.83 1.32 -8.28
C GLY A 39 -10.68 0.31 -9.41
N LEU A 40 -9.62 0.42 -10.21
CA LEU A 40 -9.26 -0.58 -11.22
C LEU A 40 -8.39 -1.67 -10.59
N GLY A 41 -9.02 -2.70 -9.99
CA GLY A 41 -8.44 -4.03 -9.71
C GLY A 41 -7.16 -4.12 -8.87
N THR A 42 -6.64 -3.00 -8.41
CA THR A 42 -5.56 -2.83 -7.44
C THR A 42 -6.14 -1.89 -6.39
N SER A 43 -5.91 -2.14 -5.11
CA SER A 43 -6.48 -1.40 -3.96
C SER A 43 -5.97 0.05 -3.85
N ILE A 44 -5.69 0.70 -4.97
CA ILE A 44 -5.33 2.12 -5.05
C ILE A 44 -6.63 2.92 -5.13
N ASN A 45 -6.93 3.64 -4.05
CA ASN A 45 -8.00 4.62 -4.04
C ASN A 45 -7.48 5.91 -4.69
N ILE A 46 -7.90 6.20 -5.92
CA ILE A 46 -7.57 7.46 -6.62
C ILE A 46 -8.84 8.33 -6.63
N PRO A 47 -8.84 9.50 -5.95
CA PRO A 47 -9.96 10.43 -6.07
C PRO A 47 -9.96 11.05 -7.48
N VAL A 48 -11.09 10.92 -8.18
CA VAL A 48 -11.37 11.55 -9.46
C VAL A 48 -12.49 12.57 -9.29
N GLY A 49 -12.18 13.86 -9.44
CA GLY A 49 -13.21 14.89 -9.48
C GLY A 49 -12.80 16.18 -8.77
N LEU A 50 -12.26 17.11 -9.55
CA LEU A 50 -12.11 18.51 -9.19
C LEU A 50 -13.39 19.24 -9.61
N ASP A 51 -14.46 19.16 -8.82
CA ASP A 51 -15.70 19.90 -9.09
C ASP A 51 -15.94 20.96 -8.01
N LYS A 52 -15.73 22.22 -8.40
CA LYS A 52 -16.26 23.40 -7.72
C LYS A 52 -17.79 23.32 -7.72
N THR A 53 -18.41 23.74 -6.61
CA THR A 53 -19.85 24.05 -6.41
C THR A 53 -20.77 22.89 -6.01
N LYS A 54 -20.96 22.68 -4.69
CA LYS A 54 -22.20 22.96 -3.95
C LYS A 54 -22.23 22.22 -2.60
N THR A 55 -22.02 23.02 -1.55
CA THR A 55 -22.90 23.20 -0.39
C THR A 55 -23.89 22.05 -0.07
N THR A 56 -23.64 21.34 1.03
CA THR A 56 -24.72 20.94 1.95
C THR A 56 -24.22 21.18 3.38
N LYS A 57 -25.05 21.90 4.14
CA LYS A 57 -24.75 22.53 5.43
C LYS A 57 -24.22 21.56 6.49
N GLY A 58 -23.05 21.88 7.01
CA GLY A 58 -22.54 21.48 8.32
C GLY A 58 -21.59 22.58 8.77
N THR A 59 -22.03 23.35 9.75
CA THR A 59 -21.45 24.55 10.38
C THR A 59 -19.92 24.71 10.25
N ASP A 60 -19.52 25.72 9.47
CA ASP A 60 -18.14 26.19 9.40
C ASP A 60 -17.73 26.91 10.69
N SER A 61 -16.68 26.43 11.32
CA SER A 61 -15.72 27.26 12.06
C SER A 61 -14.35 26.58 11.97
N ASP A 62 -13.50 27.16 11.13
CA ASP A 62 -12.04 27.07 11.21
C ASP A 62 -11.37 25.72 10.85
N GLY A 63 -11.18 25.50 9.55
CA GLY A 63 -9.84 25.25 9.02
C GLY A 63 -9.02 24.07 9.57
N ILE A 64 -9.58 22.87 9.73
CA ILE A 64 -8.76 21.66 9.86
C ILE A 64 -9.09 20.71 8.72
N ARG A 65 -8.23 20.70 7.70
CA ARG A 65 -8.15 19.57 6.77
C ARG A 65 -7.65 18.40 7.61
N ILE A 66 -8.54 17.50 8.01
CA ILE A 66 -8.11 16.19 8.49
C ILE A 66 -7.49 15.53 7.27
N SER A 67 -6.17 15.63 7.14
CA SER A 67 -5.40 14.99 6.09
C SER A 67 -5.60 13.49 6.26
N GLU A 68 -6.50 12.91 5.47
CA GLU A 68 -6.66 11.46 5.38
C GLU A 68 -5.27 10.85 5.18
N GLU A 69 -4.86 9.93 6.05
CA GLU A 69 -3.55 9.28 5.95
C GLU A 69 -3.47 8.57 4.59
N GLN A 70 -2.66 9.12 3.67
CA GLN A 70 -2.49 8.54 2.37
C GLN A 70 -1.47 7.41 2.44
N ILE A 71 -1.93 6.22 2.80
CA ILE A 71 -1.06 5.03 2.91
C ILE A 71 -0.68 4.55 1.51
N VAL A 72 0.64 4.49 1.26
CA VAL A 72 1.23 3.98 0.02
C VAL A 72 1.29 2.47 0.04
N THR A 73 1.74 1.90 1.16
CA THR A 73 1.91 0.45 1.31
C THR A 73 2.00 0.07 2.79
N TYR A 74 1.55 -1.13 3.11
CA TYR A 74 1.83 -1.80 4.36
C TYR A 74 2.96 -2.80 4.17
N PHE A 75 3.74 -3.01 5.21
CA PHE A 75 4.77 -4.04 5.29
C PHE A 75 4.49 -4.93 6.50
N ASP A 76 4.71 -6.24 6.33
CA ASP A 76 4.70 -7.16 7.46
C ASP A 76 5.92 -6.96 8.38
N ALA A 77 5.98 -7.74 9.47
CA ALA A 77 7.09 -7.68 10.41
C ALA A 77 8.46 -8.03 9.78
N HIS A 78 8.47 -8.69 8.63
CA HIS A 78 9.68 -9.04 7.87
C HIS A 78 10.02 -8.00 6.79
N GLY A 79 9.17 -7.00 6.56
CA GLY A 79 9.33 -5.99 5.53
C GLY A 79 8.77 -6.38 4.16
N THR A 80 7.94 -7.43 4.08
CA THR A 80 7.26 -7.83 2.85
C THR A 80 6.01 -6.97 2.65
N PRO A 81 5.73 -6.46 1.43
CA PRO A 81 4.48 -5.75 1.17
C PRO A 81 3.24 -6.58 1.54
N SER A 82 2.27 -5.91 2.17
CA SER A 82 0.99 -6.47 2.60
C SER A 82 -0.16 -5.62 2.06
N ASN A 83 -1.33 -6.23 1.90
CA ASN A 83 -2.56 -5.55 1.49
C ASN A 83 -3.21 -4.75 2.62
N SER A 84 -2.82 -5.00 3.87
CA SER A 84 -3.35 -4.34 5.07
C SER A 84 -2.31 -4.26 6.17
N ALA A 85 -2.57 -3.42 7.18
CA ALA A 85 -1.80 -3.41 8.41
C ALA A 85 -1.78 -4.80 9.06
N VAL A 86 -0.63 -5.17 9.61
CA VAL A 86 -0.46 -6.41 10.39
C VAL A 86 0.25 -6.08 11.70
N LYS A 87 0.02 -6.91 12.72
CA LYS A 87 0.67 -6.74 14.02
C LYS A 87 2.19 -6.85 13.89
N GLY A 88 2.92 -5.92 14.50
CA GLY A 88 4.38 -5.81 14.38
C GLY A 88 4.87 -5.34 13.02
N GLY A 89 3.94 -4.96 12.13
CA GLY A 89 4.23 -4.44 10.80
C GLY A 89 4.47 -2.94 10.78
N PHE A 90 4.52 -2.41 9.56
CA PHE A 90 4.83 -1.02 9.27
C PHE A 90 3.95 -0.49 8.16
N HIS A 91 3.77 0.82 8.09
CA HIS A 91 3.12 1.45 6.94
C HIS A 91 3.90 2.65 6.49
N ARG A 92 3.88 2.88 5.17
CA ARG A 92 4.46 4.05 4.53
C ARG A 92 3.35 5.00 4.14
N GLN A 93 3.41 6.24 4.62
CA GLN A 93 2.49 7.30 4.24
C GLN A 93 3.12 8.21 3.19
N LEU A 94 2.31 8.69 2.26
CA LEU A 94 2.67 9.74 1.31
C LEU A 94 2.36 11.10 1.93
N ILE A 95 3.38 11.94 2.05
CA ILE A 95 3.22 13.32 2.52
C ILE A 95 3.00 14.26 1.34
N SER A 96 3.82 14.10 0.29
CA SER A 96 3.65 14.88 -0.94
C SER A 96 4.26 14.16 -2.14
N LYS A 97 3.82 14.54 -3.33
CA LYS A 97 4.33 14.02 -4.60
C LYS A 97 4.63 15.18 -5.54
N ARG A 98 5.83 15.19 -6.10
CA ARG A 98 6.23 16.11 -7.18
C ARG A 98 6.94 15.33 -8.27
N ASN A 99 6.35 15.26 -9.46
CA ASN A 99 6.89 14.48 -10.56
C ASN A 99 7.17 13.02 -10.17
N ASN A 100 8.44 12.63 -10.16
CA ASN A 100 8.92 11.29 -9.81
C ASN A 100 9.53 11.21 -8.39
N GLU A 101 9.35 12.27 -7.59
CA GLU A 101 9.78 12.36 -6.20
C GLU A 101 8.57 12.23 -5.28
N TYR A 102 8.68 11.31 -4.32
CA TYR A 102 7.65 10.99 -3.35
C TYR A 102 8.22 11.24 -1.96
N VAL A 103 7.73 12.28 -1.28
CA VAL A 103 8.07 12.51 0.12
C VAL A 103 7.21 11.57 0.94
N VAL A 104 7.85 10.63 1.62
CA VAL A 104 7.18 9.60 2.41
C VAL A 104 7.70 9.59 3.83
N GLN A 105 6.93 8.96 4.71
CA GLN A 105 7.34 8.68 6.08
C GLN A 105 6.85 7.30 6.48
N ASP A 106 7.71 6.54 7.16
CA ASP A 106 7.37 5.20 7.64
C ASP A 106 6.98 5.26 9.11
N PHE A 107 6.03 4.41 9.48
CA PHE A 107 5.45 4.30 10.82
C PHE A 107 5.35 2.84 11.24
N TYR A 108 5.30 2.62 12.55
CA TYR A 108 4.91 1.33 13.12
C TYR A 108 3.40 1.17 13.04
N SER A 109 2.91 0.06 12.49
CA SER A 109 1.46 -0.13 12.29
C SER A 109 0.69 -0.37 13.59
N ASP A 110 1.36 -0.83 14.65
CA ASP A 110 0.71 -1.15 15.94
C ASP A 110 0.24 0.10 16.70
N ASN A 111 0.97 1.22 16.57
CA ASN A 111 0.76 2.41 17.40
C ASN A 111 0.91 3.74 16.62
N SER A 112 1.10 3.67 15.30
CA SER A 112 1.35 4.81 14.42
C SER A 112 2.48 5.73 14.88
N GLN A 113 3.41 5.24 15.69
CA GLN A 113 4.62 6.00 16.01
C GLN A 113 5.53 6.06 14.79
N LYS A 114 6.16 7.22 14.60
CA LYS A 114 7.07 7.41 13.48
C LYS A 114 8.26 6.45 13.59
N ARG A 115 8.59 5.82 12.48
CA ARG A 115 9.80 5.02 12.30
C ARG A 115 10.87 5.79 11.54
N THR A 116 10.49 6.76 10.72
CA THR A 116 11.42 7.66 10.04
C THR A 116 11.00 9.11 10.18
N ASP A 117 11.93 10.04 9.91
CA ASP A 117 11.55 11.37 9.47
C ASP A 117 11.13 11.33 7.99
N PRO A 118 10.44 12.37 7.45
CA PRO A 118 10.12 12.44 6.03
C PRO A 118 11.35 12.37 5.13
N TYR A 119 11.30 11.57 4.06
CA TYR A 119 12.39 11.40 3.12
C TYR A 119 11.88 11.16 1.70
N VAL A 120 12.73 11.41 0.70
CA VAL A 120 12.35 11.36 -0.72
C VAL A 120 12.69 10.00 -1.33
N LEU A 121 11.72 9.39 -2.00
CA LEU A 121 11.88 8.16 -2.77
C LEU A 121 11.44 8.34 -4.23
N SER A 122 11.98 7.49 -5.11
CA SER A 122 11.45 7.30 -6.46
C SER A 122 10.32 6.27 -6.49
N ARG A 123 9.51 6.28 -7.56
CA ARG A 123 8.34 5.41 -7.72
C ARG A 123 8.64 3.92 -7.50
N ASN A 124 9.76 3.43 -8.01
CA ASN A 124 10.18 2.02 -7.90
C ASN A 124 10.67 1.61 -6.49
N GLN A 125 10.94 2.57 -5.61
CA GLN A 125 11.36 2.32 -4.23
C GLN A 125 10.18 2.30 -3.24
N LEU A 126 8.98 2.72 -3.65
CA LEU A 126 7.83 2.86 -2.75
C LEU A 126 7.45 1.55 -2.04
N MET A 127 7.65 0.41 -2.71
CA MET A 127 7.36 -0.93 -2.18
C MET A 127 8.58 -1.59 -1.51
N GLN A 128 9.66 -0.85 -1.30
CA GLN A 128 10.87 -1.33 -0.62
C GLN A 128 10.85 -0.86 0.84
N PHE A 129 10.85 -1.80 1.77
CA PHE A 129 10.74 -1.50 3.20
C PHE A 129 11.91 -0.71 3.76
N ARG A 130 13.15 -1.08 3.38
CA ARG A 130 14.39 -0.37 3.77
C ARG A 130 14.92 0.45 2.60
N ALA A 131 14.05 1.25 2.00
CA ALA A 131 14.43 2.18 0.95
C ALA A 131 15.30 3.32 1.50
N THR A 132 16.22 3.81 0.69
CA THR A 132 17.09 4.94 1.04
C THR A 132 16.92 6.05 0.01
N PRO A 133 16.97 7.33 0.43
CA PRO A 133 16.88 8.45 -0.50
C PRO A 133 18.14 8.52 -1.37
N SER A 134 17.98 8.98 -2.62
CA SER A 134 19.14 9.27 -3.47
C SER A 134 19.96 10.44 -2.94
N ASN A 135 19.31 11.45 -2.36
CA ASN A 135 19.92 12.62 -1.77
C ASN A 135 19.18 13.01 -0.48
N GLY A 136 19.92 13.51 0.52
CA GLY A 136 19.36 13.99 1.78
C GLY A 136 19.60 13.03 2.94
N SER A 137 18.88 13.23 4.05
CA SER A 137 19.05 12.43 5.26
C SER A 137 17.93 11.40 5.45
N LEU A 138 18.27 10.27 6.08
CA LEU A 138 17.33 9.30 6.61
C LEU A 138 17.61 9.11 8.09
N THR A 139 16.69 9.56 8.94
CA THR A 139 16.69 9.24 10.37
C THR A 139 15.73 8.08 10.59
N THR A 140 16.17 7.06 11.32
CA THR A 140 15.32 5.94 11.74
C THR A 140 15.20 5.90 13.25
N TYR A 141 14.02 5.55 13.73
CA TYR A 141 13.67 5.50 15.15
C TYR A 141 13.29 4.07 15.52
N ALA A 142 13.59 3.70 16.76
CA ALA A 142 13.14 2.47 17.40
C ALA A 142 11.65 2.59 17.80
N TYR A 143 11.06 1.45 18.19
CA TYR A 143 9.65 1.38 18.60
C TYR A 143 9.33 2.23 19.85
N ASN A 144 10.34 2.63 20.62
CA ASN A 144 10.20 3.52 21.77
C ASN A 144 10.51 5.00 21.42
N GLY A 145 10.73 5.33 20.15
CA GLY A 145 11.06 6.68 19.68
C GLY A 145 12.54 7.08 19.81
N THR A 146 13.42 6.19 20.28
CA THR A 146 14.87 6.47 20.32
C THR A 146 15.44 6.49 18.91
N VAL A 147 16.33 7.44 18.59
CA VAL A 147 17.05 7.44 17.32
C VAL A 147 17.94 6.20 17.23
N MET A 148 17.77 5.39 16.18
CA MET A 148 18.60 4.22 15.90
C MET A 148 19.74 4.56 14.94
N GLN A 149 19.43 5.32 13.89
CA GLN A 149 20.39 5.64 12.85
C GLN A 149 20.07 7.01 12.26
N GLN A 150 21.11 7.77 11.94
CA GLN A 150 21.02 8.99 11.16
C GLN A 150 22.02 8.91 10.01
N GLN A 151 21.52 8.82 8.79
CA GLN A 151 22.31 8.60 7.58
C GLN A 151 22.15 9.78 6.62
N VAL A 152 23.21 10.12 5.87
CA VAL A 152 23.20 11.14 4.83
C VAL A 152 23.61 10.49 3.51
N PHE A 153 22.83 10.74 2.47
CA PHE A 153 23.02 10.20 1.12
C PHE A 153 23.27 11.31 0.12
N GLN A 154 24.17 11.02 -0.84
CA GLN A 154 24.42 11.84 -2.02
C GLN A 154 24.56 10.93 -3.23
N ASN A 155 23.81 11.20 -4.30
CA ASN A 155 23.79 10.40 -5.53
C ASN A 155 23.61 8.89 -5.29
N GLY A 156 22.74 8.53 -4.35
CA GLY A 156 22.43 7.15 -3.96
C GLY A 156 23.48 6.49 -3.08
N LYS A 157 24.53 7.21 -2.67
CA LYS A 157 25.62 6.69 -1.83
C LYS A 157 25.55 7.25 -0.42
N LEU A 158 25.78 6.39 0.56
CA LEU A 158 25.94 6.80 1.96
C LEU A 158 27.26 7.58 2.10
N VAL A 159 27.18 8.82 2.59
CA VAL A 159 28.35 9.68 2.79
C VAL A 159 28.63 9.97 4.27
N ASN A 160 27.63 9.81 5.14
CA ASN A 160 27.77 9.96 6.59
C ASN A 160 26.75 9.10 7.31
N ALA A 161 27.12 8.52 8.46
CA ALA A 161 26.22 7.76 9.32
C ALA A 161 26.56 7.97 10.80
N LYS A 162 25.53 8.07 11.63
CA LYS A 162 25.58 7.99 13.08
C LYS A 162 24.63 6.89 13.54
N TYR A 163 25.04 6.15 14.55
CA TYR A 163 24.33 5.01 15.13
C TYR A 163 24.20 5.21 16.64
#